data_AF-A0AAU6E5Z4-F1
#
_entry.id   AF-A0AAU6E5Z4-F1
#
_cell.length_a   1.000
_cell.length_b   1.000
_cell.length_c   1.000
_cell.angle_alpha   90.00
_cell.angle_beta   90.00
_cell.angle_gamma   90.00
#
_symmetry.space_group_name_H-M   'P 1'
#
loop_
_entity.id
_entity.type
_entity.pdbx_description
1 polymer ?
#
loop_
_entity_poly.entity_id
_entity_poly.type
_entity_poly.pdbx_seq_one_letter_code
_entity_poly.pdbx_strand_id
1 'polypeptide(L)'
;MSEQRISIDRQSTPAQIARGLTELILRHELPTGRPIRESVLAAELGVSRNTVREAIRILERSGLVRHEMNRGAVVREPSVDDLRDLFEARLAIEVGAAMAAPLPAAALAVRGAFTQLSAALAASDAEAAIASDLAFHTAIVGAVGSSRLTAAFTPLINELRLYLSILAVAENEYDDVGRIAAEHEVIVVAFEAHDRHRAAQEITAHIRGNAARLVALMGSRRE
;
A
#
# COMPACT_ATOMS: atom_id res chain seq x y z
N MET A 1 29.42 33.37 -9.87
CA MET A 1 28.08 33.89 -9.55
C MET A 1 27.38 32.81 -8.74
N SER A 2 27.10 33.09 -7.47
CA SER A 2 26.58 32.11 -6.50
C SER A 2 25.15 31.73 -6.84
N GLU A 3 24.91 30.42 -6.98
CA GLU A 3 23.63 29.79 -7.28
C GLU A 3 22.56 30.13 -6.23
N GLN A 4 21.34 30.39 -6.69
CA GLN A 4 20.18 30.62 -5.85
C GLN A 4 19.88 29.37 -5.02
N ARG A 5 20.18 29.44 -3.71
CA ARG A 5 19.64 28.51 -2.71
C ARG A 5 18.16 28.81 -2.50
N ILE A 6 17.29 28.15 -3.25
CA ILE A 6 15.86 28.10 -2.93
C ILE A 6 15.67 27.00 -1.88
N SER A 7 15.26 27.40 -0.69
CA SER A 7 14.74 26.51 0.35
C SER A 7 13.39 27.04 0.80
N ILE A 8 12.33 26.24 0.62
CA ILE A 8 11.10 26.31 1.41
C ILE A 8 10.65 24.87 1.63
N ASP A 9 10.79 24.37 2.86
CA ASP A 9 10.02 23.23 3.35
C ASP A 9 9.14 23.68 4.52
N ARG A 10 7.88 23.93 4.19
CA ARG A 10 6.71 23.54 4.97
C ARG A 10 5.75 22.97 3.94
N GLN A 11 5.32 21.72 4.12
CA GLN A 11 4.54 20.95 3.15
C GLN A 11 3.55 21.80 2.35
N SER A 12 3.60 21.69 1.02
CA SER A 12 2.76 22.50 0.13
C SER A 12 1.27 22.31 0.41
N THR A 13 0.46 23.33 0.18
CA THR A 13 -1.00 23.23 0.33
C THR A 13 -1.59 22.03 -0.43
N PRO A 14 -1.20 21.72 -1.68
CA PRO A 14 -1.63 20.49 -2.34
C PRO A 14 -1.27 19.21 -1.58
N ALA A 15 -0.07 19.12 -1.00
CA ALA A 15 0.35 17.95 -0.22
C ALA A 15 -0.45 17.80 1.09
N GLN A 16 -0.79 18.91 1.74
CA GLN A 16 -1.65 18.91 2.93
C GLN A 16 -3.07 18.44 2.59
N ILE A 17 -3.64 18.94 1.49
CA ILE A 17 -4.96 18.51 1.00
C ILE A 17 -4.94 17.03 0.65
N ALA A 18 -3.92 16.56 -0.08
CA ALA A 18 -3.78 15.16 -0.44
C ALA A 18 -3.70 14.26 0.81
N ARG A 19 -2.98 14.67 1.87
CA ARG A 19 -2.96 13.93 3.13
C ARG A 19 -4.34 13.87 3.77
N GLY A 20 -5.02 15.01 3.93
CA GLY A 20 -6.35 15.04 4.53
C GLY A 20 -7.34 14.16 3.76
N LEU A 21 -7.32 14.21 2.43
CA LEU A 21 -8.12 13.32 1.59
C LEU A 21 -7.74 11.84 1.76
N THR A 22 -6.45 11.52 1.90
CA THR A 22 -6.00 10.15 2.16
C THR A 22 -6.56 9.64 3.48
N GLU A 23 -6.51 10.45 4.55
CA GLU A 23 -7.08 10.08 5.85
C GLU A 23 -8.59 9.85 5.76
N LEU A 24 -9.33 10.72 5.06
CA LEU A 24 -10.77 10.57 4.83
C LEU A 24 -11.10 9.30 4.03
N ILE A 25 -10.29 8.96 3.02
CA ILE A 25 -10.45 7.74 2.21
C ILE A 25 -10.22 6.51 3.08
N LEU A 26 -9.11 6.47 3.82
CA LEU A 26 -8.74 5.30 4.63
C LEU A 26 -9.70 5.05 5.81
N ARG A 27 -10.32 6.11 6.34
CA ARG A 27 -11.38 6.04 7.37
C ARG A 27 -12.78 5.79 6.80
N HIS A 28 -12.90 5.64 5.49
CA HIS A 28 -14.18 5.45 4.78
C HIS A 28 -15.16 6.64 4.89
N GLU A 29 -14.70 7.81 5.34
CA GLU A 29 -15.48 9.06 5.36
C GLU A 29 -15.64 9.64 3.94
N LEU A 30 -14.66 9.38 3.06
CA LEU A 30 -14.76 9.57 1.62
C LEU A 30 -14.79 8.19 0.93
N PRO A 31 -15.98 7.61 0.70
CA PRO A 31 -16.12 6.23 0.26
C PRO A 31 -15.59 6.00 -1.16
N THR A 32 -15.24 4.75 -1.44
CA THR A 32 -14.84 4.27 -2.77
C THR A 32 -15.92 4.53 -3.81
N GLY A 33 -15.51 4.73 -5.07
CA GLY A 33 -16.44 5.03 -6.17
C GLY A 33 -17.05 6.44 -6.13
N ARG A 34 -16.82 7.21 -5.05
CA ARG A 34 -17.32 8.59 -4.90
C ARG A 34 -16.48 9.56 -5.72
N PRO A 35 -17.11 10.45 -6.51
CA PRO A 35 -16.38 11.48 -7.23
C PRO A 35 -15.92 12.61 -6.28
N ILE A 36 -14.68 13.05 -6.47
CA ILE A 36 -14.09 14.22 -5.80
C ILE A 36 -14.36 15.46 -6.65
N ARG A 37 -15.32 16.29 -6.23
CA ARG A 37 -15.70 17.50 -6.95
C ARG A 37 -14.71 18.64 -6.67
N GLU A 38 -13.74 18.83 -7.57
CA GLU A 38 -12.69 19.86 -7.49
C GLU A 38 -13.21 21.25 -7.08
N SER A 39 -14.31 21.70 -7.69
CA SER A 39 -14.87 23.04 -7.45
C SER A 39 -15.50 23.18 -6.06
N VAL A 40 -16.13 22.13 -5.56
CA VAL A 40 -16.75 22.11 -4.23
C VAL A 40 -15.65 22.12 -3.17
N LEU A 41 -14.67 21.22 -3.30
CA LEU A 41 -13.56 21.13 -2.37
C LEU A 41 -12.71 22.40 -2.34
N ALA A 42 -12.51 23.06 -3.49
CA ALA A 42 -11.81 24.34 -3.56
C ALA A 42 -12.54 25.45 -2.79
N ALA A 43 -13.87 25.51 -2.90
CA ALA A 43 -14.69 26.48 -2.19
C ALA A 43 -14.71 26.23 -0.67
N GLU A 44 -14.85 24.96 -0.25
CA GLU A 44 -14.85 24.57 1.17
C GLU A 44 -13.52 24.88 1.86
N LEU A 45 -12.40 24.66 1.16
CA LEU A 45 -11.06 24.89 1.71
C LEU A 45 -10.54 26.32 1.51
N GLY A 46 -11.27 27.18 0.80
CA GLY A 46 -10.85 28.55 0.50
C GLY A 46 -9.58 28.63 -0.36
N VAL A 47 -9.36 27.66 -1.26
CA VAL A 47 -8.17 27.59 -2.13
C VAL A 47 -8.54 27.62 -3.62
N SER A 48 -7.54 27.77 -4.50
CA SER A 48 -7.77 27.72 -5.94
C SER A 48 -8.13 26.30 -6.42
N ARG A 49 -8.93 26.21 -7.50
CA ARG A 49 -9.20 24.92 -8.17
C ARG A 49 -7.93 24.22 -8.65
N ASN A 50 -6.91 24.98 -9.07
CA ASN A 50 -5.64 24.41 -9.51
C ASN A 50 -4.91 23.73 -8.34
N THR A 51 -4.96 24.33 -7.15
CA THR A 51 -4.38 23.74 -5.92
C THR A 51 -5.03 22.39 -5.59
N VAL A 52 -6.35 22.30 -5.70
CA VAL A 52 -7.09 21.04 -5.50
C VAL A 52 -6.74 20.01 -6.58
N ARG A 53 -6.64 20.44 -7.84
CA ARG A 53 -6.24 19.54 -8.93
C ARG A 53 -4.85 18.95 -8.70
N GLU A 54 -3.89 19.73 -8.21
CA GLU A 54 -2.58 19.20 -7.85
C GLU A 54 -2.65 18.20 -6.69
N ALA A 55 -3.51 18.44 -5.70
CA ALA A 55 -3.74 17.49 -4.62
C ALA A 55 -4.32 16.16 -5.13
N ILE A 56 -5.30 16.24 -6.04
CA ILE A 56 -5.89 15.05 -6.70
C ILE A 56 -4.85 14.30 -7.52
N ARG A 57 -3.98 15.01 -8.26
CA ARG A 57 -2.86 14.39 -9.00
C ARG A 57 -1.88 13.67 -8.09
N ILE A 58 -1.67 14.17 -6.86
CA ILE A 58 -0.87 13.45 -5.86
C ILE A 58 -1.55 12.14 -5.48
N LEU A 59 -2.87 12.15 -5.21
CA LEU A 59 -3.64 10.95 -4.88
C LEU A 59 -3.73 9.95 -6.03
N GLU A 60 -3.80 10.45 -7.27
CA GLU A 60 -3.79 9.60 -8.46
C GLU A 60 -2.45 8.87 -8.59
N ARG A 61 -1.33 9.60 -8.45
CA ARG A 61 0.00 8.99 -8.44
C ARG A 61 0.21 8.05 -7.26
N SER A 62 -0.45 8.30 -6.13
CA SER A 62 -0.37 7.43 -4.96
C SER A 62 -1.27 6.20 -5.06
N GLY A 63 -2.09 6.05 -6.10
CA GLY A 63 -2.96 4.89 -6.29
C GLY A 63 -4.25 4.89 -5.47
N LEU A 64 -4.72 6.05 -4.98
CA LEU A 64 -5.99 6.14 -4.21
C LEU A 64 -7.15 6.69 -5.02
N VAL A 65 -6.85 7.43 -6.09
CA VAL A 65 -7.81 8.06 -6.98
C VAL A 65 -7.50 7.66 -8.42
N ARG A 66 -8.54 7.63 -9.25
CA ARG A 66 -8.40 7.51 -10.71
C ARG A 66 -9.28 8.54 -11.40
N HIS A 67 -8.89 8.95 -12.60
CA HIS A 67 -9.75 9.77 -13.45
C HIS A 67 -10.65 8.92 -14.34
N GLU A 68 -11.95 9.17 -14.29
CA GLU A 68 -12.95 8.54 -15.13
C GLU A 68 -13.57 9.55 -16.12
N MET A 69 -13.77 9.11 -17.36
CA MET A 69 -14.42 9.93 -18.39
C MET A 69 -15.80 10.38 -17.91
N ASN A 70 -16.10 11.68 -18.06
CA ASN A 70 -17.35 12.32 -17.64
C ASN A 70 -17.65 12.32 -16.12
N ARG A 71 -16.80 11.70 -15.28
CA ARG A 71 -16.97 11.68 -13.80
C ARG A 71 -15.88 12.45 -13.06
N GLY A 72 -14.76 12.73 -13.71
CA GLY A 72 -13.64 13.42 -13.09
C GLY A 72 -12.84 12.49 -12.20
N ALA A 73 -12.31 13.01 -11.09
CA ALA A 73 -11.55 12.22 -10.12
C ALA A 73 -12.49 11.39 -9.25
N VAL A 74 -12.22 10.10 -9.09
CA VAL A 74 -13.02 9.15 -8.33
C VAL A 74 -12.12 8.34 -7.40
N VAL A 75 -12.53 8.15 -6.13
CA VAL A 75 -11.82 7.26 -5.21
C VAL A 75 -11.85 5.84 -5.76
N ARG A 76 -10.69 5.16 -5.83
CA ARG A 76 -10.61 3.80 -6.36
C ARG A 76 -11.51 2.86 -5.58
N GLU A 77 -12.13 1.94 -6.31
CA GLU A 77 -13.02 0.93 -5.76
C GLU A 77 -12.48 -0.44 -6.18
N PRO A 78 -12.33 -1.39 -5.23
CA PRO A 78 -11.81 -2.71 -5.55
C PRO A 78 -12.72 -3.44 -6.54
N SER A 79 -12.16 -3.90 -7.65
CA SER A 79 -12.75 -4.93 -8.49
C SER A 79 -11.91 -6.20 -8.45
N VAL A 80 -12.50 -7.35 -8.77
CA VAL A 80 -11.76 -8.63 -8.81
C VAL A 80 -10.64 -8.58 -9.83
N ASP A 81 -10.85 -7.92 -10.97
CA ASP A 81 -9.85 -7.79 -12.02
C ASP A 81 -8.73 -6.82 -11.61
N ASP A 82 -9.07 -5.69 -10.96
CA ASP A 82 -8.06 -4.78 -10.40
C ASP A 82 -7.22 -5.48 -9.32
N LEU A 83 -7.85 -6.31 -8.48
CA LEU A 83 -7.14 -7.06 -7.44
C LEU A 83 -6.18 -8.09 -8.05
N ARG A 84 -6.61 -8.83 -9.09
CA ARG A 84 -5.73 -9.76 -9.80
C ARG A 84 -4.52 -9.03 -10.41
N ASP A 85 -4.76 -7.93 -11.12
CA ASP A 85 -3.68 -7.14 -11.74
C ASP A 85 -2.70 -6.58 -10.70
N LEU A 86 -3.23 -6.05 -9.60
CA LEU A 86 -2.44 -5.55 -8.47
C LEU A 86 -1.53 -6.64 -7.90
N PHE A 87 -2.06 -7.84 -7.67
CA PHE A 87 -1.30 -8.96 -7.11
C PHE A 87 -0.24 -9.51 -8.09
N GLU A 88 -0.49 -9.50 -9.40
CA GLU A 88 0.52 -9.86 -10.42
C GLU A 88 1.66 -8.82 -10.46
N ALA A 89 1.34 -7.53 -10.39
CA ALA A 89 2.35 -6.47 -10.32
C ALA A 89 3.20 -6.58 -9.04
N ARG A 90 2.57 -6.89 -7.90
CA ARG A 90 3.27 -7.16 -6.64
C ARG A 90 4.22 -8.35 -6.77
N LEU A 91 3.75 -9.48 -7.29
CA LEU A 91 4.58 -10.67 -7.50
C LEU A 91 5.84 -10.32 -8.29
N ALA A 92 5.70 -9.63 -9.42
CA ALA A 92 6.82 -9.26 -10.27
C ALA A 92 7.88 -8.42 -9.53
N ILE A 93 7.44 -7.43 -8.74
CA ILE A 93 8.34 -6.53 -8.03
C ILE A 93 8.96 -7.20 -6.80
N GLU A 94 8.18 -7.84 -5.95
CA GLU A 94 8.65 -8.39 -4.68
C GLU A 94 9.54 -9.61 -4.86
N VAL A 95 9.20 -10.50 -5.81
CA VAL A 95 10.06 -11.65 -6.18
C VAL A 95 11.37 -11.16 -6.78
N GLY A 96 11.31 -10.17 -7.68
CA GLY A 96 12.51 -9.54 -8.25
C GLY A 96 13.38 -8.89 -7.17
N ALA A 97 12.75 -8.23 -6.18
CA ALA A 97 13.45 -7.64 -5.05
C ALA A 97 14.13 -8.68 -4.16
N ALA A 98 13.45 -9.78 -3.83
CA ALA A 98 14.04 -10.88 -3.06
C ALA A 98 15.26 -11.48 -3.77
N MET A 99 15.17 -11.67 -5.09
CA MET A 99 16.29 -12.13 -5.91
C MET A 99 17.47 -11.13 -5.91
N ALA A 100 17.21 -9.82 -5.89
CA ALA A 100 18.22 -8.76 -5.90
C ALA A 100 18.70 -8.30 -4.51
N ALA A 101 18.08 -8.77 -3.42
CA ALA A 101 18.27 -8.23 -2.07
C ALA A 101 19.71 -8.31 -1.54
N PRO A 102 20.38 -7.24 -1.08
CA PRO A 102 21.75 -7.32 -0.57
C PRO A 102 21.80 -8.06 0.78
N LEU A 103 22.28 -9.31 0.79
CA LEU A 103 22.39 -10.13 2.00
C LEU A 103 23.79 -9.95 2.65
N PRO A 104 23.91 -9.88 3.99
CA PRO A 104 22.87 -10.14 5.01
C PRO A 104 21.98 -8.93 5.35
N ALA A 105 22.29 -7.72 4.87
CA ALA A 105 21.61 -6.48 5.29
C ALA A 105 20.09 -6.53 5.07
N ALA A 106 19.64 -7.11 3.96
CA ALA A 106 18.21 -7.30 3.68
C ALA A 106 17.52 -8.21 4.71
N ALA A 107 18.19 -9.24 5.21
CA ALA A 107 17.61 -10.13 6.23
C ALA A 107 17.34 -9.38 7.53
N LEU A 108 18.23 -8.48 7.94
CA LEU A 108 18.03 -7.63 9.12
C LEU A 108 16.83 -6.68 8.94
N ALA A 109 16.69 -6.06 7.76
CA ALA A 109 15.57 -5.18 7.47
C ALA A 109 14.23 -5.93 7.49
N VAL A 110 14.18 -7.11 6.85
CA VAL A 110 12.99 -7.96 6.78
C VAL A 110 12.61 -8.49 8.17
N ARG A 111 13.58 -8.96 8.97
CA ARG A 111 13.35 -9.37 10.36
C ARG A 111 12.82 -8.23 11.21
N GLY A 112 13.39 -7.03 11.09
CA GLY A 112 12.94 -5.85 11.83
C GLY A 112 11.48 -5.49 11.50
N ALA A 113 11.10 -5.54 10.22
CA ALA A 113 9.72 -5.31 9.80
C ALA A 113 8.76 -6.41 10.31
N PHE A 114 9.19 -7.67 10.29
CA PHE A 114 8.41 -8.77 10.86
C PHE A 114 8.18 -8.61 12.37
N THR A 115 9.19 -8.16 13.13
CA THR A 115 9.02 -7.87 14.56
C THR A 115 7.92 -6.84 14.81
N GLN A 116 7.82 -5.81 13.96
CA GLN A 116 6.74 -4.81 14.06
C GLN A 116 5.37 -5.41 13.73
N LEU A 117 5.29 -6.23 12.68
CA LEU A 117 4.06 -6.96 12.34
C LEU A 117 3.60 -7.87 13.48
N SER A 118 4.49 -8.69 14.01
CA SER A 118 4.16 -9.60 15.12
C SER A 118 3.70 -8.85 16.37
N ALA A 119 4.29 -7.69 16.66
CA ALA A 119 3.86 -6.84 17.77
C ALA A 119 2.45 -6.24 17.53
N ALA A 120 2.17 -5.77 16.30
CA ALA A 120 0.86 -5.23 15.94
C ALA A 120 -0.24 -6.31 15.99
N LEU A 121 0.05 -7.50 15.46
CA LEU A 121 -0.85 -8.66 15.53
C LEU A 121 -1.16 -9.07 16.98
N ALA A 122 -0.14 -9.10 17.85
CA ALA A 122 -0.33 -9.42 19.27
C ALA A 122 -1.18 -8.39 20.02
N ALA A 123 -1.21 -7.13 19.57
CA ALA A 123 -2.01 -6.07 20.16
C ALA A 123 -3.50 -6.12 19.73
N SER A 124 -3.88 -7.01 18.81
CA SER A 124 -5.24 -7.07 18.22
C SER A 124 -5.71 -5.73 17.64
N ASP A 125 -4.78 -4.91 17.15
CA ASP A 125 -5.07 -3.66 16.44
C ASP A 125 -5.02 -3.93 14.93
N ALA A 126 -6.20 -4.08 14.33
CA ALA A 126 -6.34 -4.40 12.91
C ALA A 126 -5.74 -3.32 11.99
N GLU A 127 -5.86 -2.04 12.35
CA GLU A 127 -5.29 -0.95 11.53
C GLU A 127 -3.77 -0.98 11.59
N ALA A 128 -3.20 -1.16 12.78
CA ALA A 128 -1.76 -1.32 12.96
C ALA A 128 -1.24 -2.58 12.27
N ALA A 129 -1.98 -3.70 12.34
CA ALA A 129 -1.61 -4.95 11.71
C ALA A 129 -1.56 -4.81 10.18
N ILE A 130 -2.58 -4.20 9.55
CA ILE A 130 -2.57 -3.89 8.12
C ILE A 130 -1.36 -2.99 7.77
N ALA A 131 -1.12 -1.94 8.56
CA ALA A 131 -0.01 -1.03 8.29
C ALA A 131 1.35 -1.74 8.38
N SER A 132 1.55 -2.60 9.38
CA SER A 132 2.80 -3.35 9.58
C SER A 132 3.00 -4.48 8.56
N ASP A 133 1.92 -5.12 8.12
CA ASP A 133 1.92 -6.13 7.04
C ASP A 133 2.42 -5.51 5.73
N LEU A 134 1.86 -4.36 5.35
CA LEU A 134 2.32 -3.61 4.19
C LEU A 134 3.74 -3.06 4.34
N ALA A 135 4.14 -2.68 5.55
CA ALA A 135 5.51 -2.26 5.85
C ALA A 135 6.51 -3.41 5.70
N PHE A 136 6.13 -4.65 6.02
CA PHE A 136 6.94 -5.84 5.79
C PHE A 136 7.27 -6.04 4.30
N HIS A 137 6.25 -6.00 3.44
CA HIS A 137 6.44 -6.08 1.99
C HIS A 137 7.25 -4.90 1.45
N THR A 138 7.00 -3.70 1.97
CA THR A 138 7.79 -2.51 1.63
C THR A 138 9.26 -2.66 2.03
N ALA A 139 9.55 -3.33 3.16
CA ALA A 139 10.92 -3.58 3.60
C ALA A 139 11.67 -4.55 2.68
N ILE A 140 10.99 -5.57 2.14
CA ILE A 140 11.57 -6.48 1.13
C ILE A 140 12.04 -5.69 -0.11
N VAL A 141 11.16 -4.85 -0.66
CA VAL A 141 11.47 -4.04 -1.85
C VAL A 141 12.51 -2.96 -1.53
N GLY A 142 12.37 -2.29 -0.40
CA GLY A 142 13.26 -1.23 0.07
C GLY A 142 14.67 -1.72 0.35
N ALA A 143 14.84 -2.97 0.79
CA ALA A 143 16.14 -3.56 1.08
C ALA A 143 17.07 -3.58 -0.14
N VAL A 144 16.54 -3.59 -1.37
CA VAL A 144 17.34 -3.51 -2.60
C VAL A 144 18.11 -2.18 -2.72
N GLY A 145 17.63 -1.12 -2.05
CA GLY A 145 18.25 0.21 -2.11
C GLY A 145 17.97 0.97 -3.42
N SER A 146 17.08 0.47 -4.26
CA SER A 146 16.69 1.12 -5.52
C SER A 146 15.51 2.06 -5.31
N SER A 147 15.78 3.37 -5.36
CA SER A 147 14.72 4.40 -5.27
C SER A 147 13.67 4.28 -6.37
N ARG A 148 14.04 3.75 -7.54
CA ARG A 148 13.11 3.48 -8.66
C ARG A 148 12.16 2.34 -8.35
N LEU A 149 12.65 1.26 -7.74
CA LEU A 149 11.79 0.13 -7.32
C LEU A 149 10.83 0.58 -6.21
N THR A 150 11.34 1.30 -5.20
CA THR A 150 10.49 1.86 -4.15
C THR A 150 9.39 2.75 -4.74
N ALA A 151 9.73 3.68 -5.63
CA ALA A 151 8.76 4.58 -6.25
C ALA A 151 7.73 3.85 -7.11
N ALA A 152 8.12 2.76 -7.79
CA ALA A 152 7.19 1.94 -8.57
C ALA A 152 6.25 1.10 -7.68
N PHE A 153 6.71 0.71 -6.50
CA PHE A 153 5.96 -0.16 -5.58
C PHE A 153 5.00 0.62 -4.67
N THR A 154 5.34 1.86 -4.30
CA THR A 154 4.52 2.68 -3.39
C THR A 154 3.04 2.79 -3.78
N PRO A 155 2.67 3.05 -5.05
CA PRO A 155 1.26 3.14 -5.42
C PRO A 155 0.50 1.83 -5.23
N LEU A 156 1.14 0.69 -5.50
CA LEU A 156 0.55 -0.64 -5.33
C LEU A 156 0.24 -0.93 -3.86
N ILE A 157 1.16 -0.59 -2.96
CA ILE A 157 0.96 -0.77 -1.52
C ILE A 157 -0.15 0.13 -0.98
N ASN A 158 -0.24 1.37 -1.46
CA ASN A 158 -1.33 2.28 -1.05
C ASN A 158 -2.70 1.79 -1.54
N GLU A 159 -2.78 1.31 -2.78
CA GLU A 159 -4.00 0.72 -3.33
C GLU A 159 -4.39 -0.53 -2.55
N LEU A 160 -3.42 -1.41 -2.26
CA LEU A 160 -3.65 -2.58 -1.40
C LEU A 160 -4.11 -2.19 0.00
N ARG A 161 -3.55 -1.14 0.61
CA ARG A 161 -4.00 -0.63 1.92
C ARG A 161 -5.48 -0.28 1.92
N LEU A 162 -5.93 0.44 0.89
CA LEU A 162 -7.33 0.76 0.73
C LEU A 162 -8.17 -0.52 0.58
N TYR A 163 -7.72 -1.50 -0.19
CA TYR A 163 -8.47 -2.74 -0.40
C TYR A 163 -8.57 -3.55 0.89
N LEU A 164 -7.47 -3.67 1.64
CA LEU A 164 -7.45 -4.33 2.93
C LEU A 164 -8.30 -3.59 3.97
N SER A 165 -8.28 -2.26 4.02
CA SER A 165 -9.13 -1.52 4.97
C SER A 165 -10.63 -1.69 4.72
N ILE A 166 -11.03 -2.05 3.49
CA ILE A 166 -12.42 -2.35 3.12
C ILE A 166 -12.78 -3.81 3.39
N LEU A 167 -11.89 -4.74 3.00
CA LEU A 167 -12.16 -6.17 2.99
C LEU A 167 -11.86 -6.82 4.35
N ALA A 168 -10.79 -6.41 5.03
CA ALA A 168 -10.36 -7.00 6.29
C ALA A 168 -11.26 -6.64 7.46
N VAL A 169 -11.78 -5.42 7.52
CA VAL A 169 -12.65 -4.95 8.62
C VAL A 169 -14.00 -5.68 8.64
N ALA A 170 -14.44 -6.20 7.49
CA ALA A 170 -15.75 -6.84 7.40
C ALA A 170 -15.72 -8.36 7.53
N GLU A 171 -14.57 -8.99 7.25
CA GLU A 171 -14.45 -10.44 7.12
C GLU A 171 -13.38 -11.02 8.06
N ASN A 172 -12.89 -10.22 9.02
CA ASN A 172 -11.97 -10.67 10.06
C ASN A 172 -10.66 -11.30 9.51
N GLU A 173 -10.20 -10.85 8.34
CA GLU A 173 -9.01 -11.42 7.68
C GLU A 173 -7.76 -11.37 8.58
N TYR A 174 -7.67 -10.35 9.45
CA TYR A 174 -6.57 -10.14 10.41
C TYR A 174 -6.80 -10.75 11.80
N ASP A 175 -7.88 -11.49 12.02
CA ASP A 175 -8.17 -12.13 13.31
C ASP A 175 -7.32 -13.40 13.53
N ASP A 176 -6.92 -14.08 12.45
CA ASP A 176 -6.03 -15.25 12.51
C ASP A 176 -4.56 -14.82 12.59
N VAL A 177 -4.22 -14.21 13.73
CA VAL A 177 -2.87 -13.77 14.12
C VAL A 177 -1.84 -14.88 13.90
N GLY A 178 -2.18 -16.12 14.27
CA GLY A 178 -1.27 -17.27 14.19
C GLY A 178 -0.91 -17.62 12.75
N ARG A 179 -1.91 -17.68 11.86
CA ARG A 179 -1.70 -17.91 10.42
C ARG A 179 -0.87 -16.79 9.80
N ILE A 180 -1.23 -15.53 10.04
CA ILE A 180 -0.53 -14.39 9.42
C ILE A 180 0.93 -14.38 9.86
N ALA A 181 1.21 -14.55 11.15
CA ALA A 181 2.58 -14.59 11.65
C ALA A 181 3.38 -15.76 11.02
N ALA A 182 2.79 -16.95 10.92
CA ALA A 182 3.45 -18.12 10.34
C ALA A 182 3.75 -17.95 8.83
N GLU A 183 2.80 -17.39 8.07
CA GLU A 183 2.97 -17.12 6.63
C GLU A 183 4.11 -16.11 6.37
N HIS A 184 4.34 -15.17 7.29
CA HIS A 184 5.45 -14.21 7.20
C HIS A 184 6.76 -14.78 7.70
N GLU A 185 6.75 -15.57 8.77
CA GLU A 185 7.95 -16.11 9.40
C GLU A 185 8.76 -16.98 8.44
N VAL A 186 8.11 -17.79 7.59
CA VAL A 186 8.79 -18.63 6.59
C VAL A 186 9.60 -17.79 5.58
N ILE A 187 9.12 -16.60 5.23
CA ILE A 187 9.84 -15.65 4.36
C ILE A 187 11.08 -15.13 5.11
N VAL A 188 10.93 -14.73 6.37
CA VAL A 188 12.05 -14.22 7.17
C VAL A 188 13.14 -15.27 7.34
N VAL A 189 12.76 -16.51 7.64
CA VAL A 189 13.68 -17.65 7.76
C VAL A 189 14.45 -17.87 6.46
N ALA A 190 13.80 -17.72 5.30
CA ALA A 190 14.49 -17.83 4.01
C ALA A 190 15.51 -16.71 3.78
N PHE A 191 15.17 -15.46 4.15
CA PHE A 191 16.11 -14.33 4.14
C PHE A 191 17.29 -14.55 5.07
N GLU A 192 17.08 -15.04 6.30
CA GLU A 192 18.14 -15.30 7.28
C GLU A 192 19.04 -16.46 6.90
N ALA A 193 18.50 -17.47 6.20
CA ALA A 193 19.30 -18.52 5.58
C ALA A 193 20.10 -18.04 4.37
N HIS A 194 19.95 -16.77 3.98
CA HIS A 194 20.52 -16.16 2.79
C HIS A 194 20.13 -16.87 1.48
N ASP A 195 18.99 -17.56 1.47
CA ASP A 195 18.48 -18.30 0.32
C ASP A 195 17.46 -17.45 -0.45
N ARG A 196 17.97 -16.74 -1.46
CA ARG A 196 17.15 -15.87 -2.33
C ARG A 196 16.06 -16.63 -3.07
N HIS A 197 16.36 -17.84 -3.52
CA HIS A 197 15.42 -18.65 -4.29
C HIS A 197 14.27 -19.11 -3.41
N ARG A 198 14.59 -19.57 -2.19
CA ARG A 198 13.58 -19.89 -1.21
C ARG A 198 12.78 -18.66 -0.82
N ALA A 199 13.41 -17.52 -0.54
CA ALA A 199 12.69 -16.28 -0.21
C ALA A 199 11.69 -15.88 -1.32
N ALA A 200 12.13 -15.94 -2.58
CA ALA A 200 11.28 -15.70 -3.74
C ALA A 200 10.10 -16.69 -3.84
N GLN A 201 10.33 -17.97 -3.54
CA GLN A 201 9.28 -19.00 -3.51
C GLN A 201 8.25 -18.75 -2.40
N GLU A 202 8.71 -18.48 -1.18
CA GLU A 202 7.82 -18.23 -0.03
C GLU A 202 7.00 -16.94 -0.24
N ILE A 203 7.60 -15.87 -0.77
CA ILE A 203 6.89 -14.65 -1.16
C ILE A 203 5.81 -14.95 -2.21
N THR A 204 6.15 -15.75 -3.22
CA THR A 204 5.19 -16.12 -4.27
C THR A 204 3.99 -16.87 -3.68
N ALA A 205 4.24 -17.85 -2.81
CA ALA A 205 3.20 -18.63 -2.15
C ALA A 205 2.30 -17.74 -1.29
N HIS A 206 2.91 -16.87 -0.48
CA HIS A 206 2.21 -15.93 0.38
C HIS A 206 1.31 -14.96 -0.43
N ILE A 207 1.86 -14.31 -1.46
CA ILE A 207 1.11 -13.33 -2.27
C ILE A 207 -0.05 -14.00 -3.01
N ARG A 208 0.16 -15.21 -3.57
CA ARG A 208 -0.92 -15.97 -4.24
C ARG A 208 -2.00 -16.44 -3.26
N GLY A 209 -1.62 -16.87 -2.06
CA GLY A 209 -2.56 -17.24 -1.00
C GLY A 209 -3.45 -16.06 -0.61
N ASN A 210 -2.85 -14.89 -0.39
CA ASN A 210 -3.57 -13.64 -0.12
C ASN A 210 -4.51 -13.24 -1.26
N ALA A 211 -4.04 -13.30 -2.51
CA ALA A 211 -4.87 -13.00 -3.68
C ALA A 211 -6.12 -13.89 -3.73
N ALA A 212 -5.95 -15.20 -3.56
CA ALA A 212 -7.05 -16.16 -3.60
C ALA A 212 -8.08 -15.90 -2.49
N ARG A 213 -7.63 -15.61 -1.27
CA ARG A 213 -8.52 -15.24 -0.14
C ARG A 213 -9.30 -13.97 -0.42
N LEU A 214 -8.63 -12.88 -0.81
CA LEU A 214 -9.32 -11.61 -1.07
C LEU A 214 -10.30 -11.70 -2.25
N VAL A 215 -9.96 -12.43 -3.31
CA VAL A 215 -10.91 -12.68 -4.42
C VAL A 215 -12.14 -13.46 -3.93
N ALA A 216 -11.96 -14.47 -3.07
CA ALA A 216 -13.08 -15.23 -2.51
C ALA A 216 -14.00 -14.34 -1.65
N LEU A 217 -13.43 -13.47 -0.81
CA LEU A 217 -14.18 -12.50 0.01
C LEU A 217 -14.96 -11.49 -0.84
N MET A 218 -14.42 -11.07 -1.98
CA MET A 218 -15.14 -10.20 -2.91
C MET A 218 -16.28 -10.93 -3.63
N GLY A 219 -16.16 -12.24 -3.83
CA GLY A 219 -17.20 -13.09 -4.40
C GLY A 219 -18.39 -13.26 -3.46
N SER A 220 -18.13 -13.55 -2.17
CA SER A 220 -19.19 -13.77 -1.16
C SER A 220 -20.04 -12.52 -0.88
N ARG A 221 -19.49 -11.32 -1.07
CA ARG A 221 -20.22 -10.05 -0.89
C ARG A 221 -21.19 -9.68 -2.02
N ARG A 222 -21.13 -10.38 -3.15
CA ARG A 222 -22.00 -10.12 -4.31
C ARG A 222 -23.27 -10.97 -4.32
N GLU A 223 -23.41 -11.91 -3.38
CA GLU A 223 -24.60 -12.73 -3.13
C GLU A 223 -25.42 -12.16 -1.98
#